data_AF-S4RHJ3-F1
#
_entry.id   AF-S4RHJ3-F1
#
_cell.length_a   1.000
_cell.length_b   1.000
_cell.length_c   1.000
_cell.angle_alpha   90.00
_cell.angle_beta   90.00
_cell.angle_gamma   90.00
#
_symmetry.space_group_name_H-M   'P 1'
#
loop_
_entity.id
_entity.type
_entity.pdbx_description
1 polymer ?
#
loop_
_entity_poly.entity_id
_entity_poly.type
_entity_poly.pdbx_seq_one_letter_code
_entity_poly.pdbx_strand_id
1 'polypeptide(L)'
;LQRLRRQSMRYRSDRTYPTTSGENEDNMRKNRYKDILPFEHSRVKLAIQLPAVNSDYINANFIKGVSNPRAYIATQGPLPHTLVDFWSMLWEHNVKVIVMACQEVEMGRKKCERYYALTQEEPLTLGPFTISLVEKQHRGEDYCIRTLSVHYGNESRTVFQFHYSNWPDHDVPSSFDPILEMIAIMREYQDDEDSPICVHCSAGCGRTGAICAIDYTRNLLKLGKIPENFSVFNLIQDMRTQRPSAVQTKDQYELVHCAIAQLFQQQIEVYSRVGSSSLFKSSVISINNTCHPVEGRKSDLPPPKPPRVKRQRDEADVMEEILQPPRPIPVPPVISPSVPAGFLTISCVWQD
;
A
#
# COMPACT_ATOMS: atom_id res chain seq x y z
N LEU A 1 4.10 17.24 -3.95
CA LEU A 1 4.44 16.49 -2.71
C LEU A 1 4.85 17.36 -1.50
N GLN A 2 5.75 18.35 -1.62
CA GLN A 2 6.23 19.12 -0.45
C GLN A 2 5.11 19.74 0.41
N ARG A 3 4.05 20.28 -0.23
CA ARG A 3 2.85 20.78 0.46
C ARG A 3 2.15 19.70 1.31
N LEU A 4 1.97 18.48 0.78
CA LEU A 4 1.39 17.35 1.51
C LEU A 4 2.25 16.95 2.71
N ARG A 5 3.58 16.93 2.55
CA ARG A 5 4.50 16.64 3.67
C ARG A 5 4.41 17.70 4.77
N ARG A 6 4.41 18.99 4.42
CA ARG A 6 4.23 20.09 5.38
C ARG A 6 2.91 19.99 6.15
N GLN A 7 1.84 19.63 5.46
CA GLN A 7 0.53 19.43 6.09
C GLN A 7 0.51 18.21 7.02
N SER A 8 1.07 17.07 6.61
CA SER A 8 1.19 15.90 7.49
C SER A 8 2.04 16.18 8.73
N MET A 9 3.09 16.99 8.62
CA MET A 9 3.87 17.45 9.77
C MET A 9 3.04 18.32 10.71
N ARG A 10 2.21 19.23 10.17
CA ARG A 10 1.27 20.03 10.97
C ARG A 10 0.24 19.17 11.71
N TYR A 11 -0.36 18.18 11.04
CA TYR A 11 -1.29 17.26 11.69
C TYR A 11 -0.66 16.52 12.88
N ARG A 12 0.63 16.19 12.77
CA ARG A 12 1.39 15.56 13.84
C ARG A 12 1.72 16.55 14.98
N SER A 13 2.19 17.77 14.66
CA SER A 13 2.51 18.79 15.67
C SER A 13 1.29 19.23 16.45
N ASP A 14 0.17 19.41 15.75
CA ASP A 14 -1.07 19.97 16.30
C ASP A 14 -1.94 18.86 16.93
N ARG A 15 -1.48 17.61 16.90
CA ARG A 15 -2.23 16.40 17.31
C ARG A 15 -3.65 16.35 16.73
N THR A 16 -3.83 16.85 15.49
CA THR A 16 -5.13 16.92 14.82
C THR A 16 -5.79 15.54 14.70
N TYR A 17 -4.98 14.52 14.43
CA TYR A 17 -5.40 13.12 14.39
C TYR A 17 -4.58 12.33 15.42
N PRO A 18 -5.12 12.09 16.64
CA PRO A 18 -4.42 11.36 17.68
C PRO A 18 -4.07 9.92 17.25
N THR A 19 -2.99 9.39 17.83
CA THR A 19 -2.45 8.04 17.60
C THR A 19 -2.31 7.24 18.90
N THR A 20 -3.14 7.55 19.89
CA THR A 20 -2.96 7.16 21.30
C THR A 20 -2.89 5.64 21.53
N SER A 21 -3.67 4.84 20.81
CA SER A 21 -3.63 3.36 20.93
C SER A 21 -2.31 2.80 20.39
N GLY A 22 -1.75 3.40 19.34
CA GLY A 22 -0.45 3.01 18.80
C GLY A 22 0.74 3.48 19.65
N GLU A 23 0.54 4.53 20.46
CA GLU A 23 1.49 5.06 21.44
C GLU A 23 1.48 4.29 22.77
N ASN A 24 0.42 3.53 23.06
CA ASN A 24 0.32 2.72 24.27
C ASN A 24 1.45 1.68 24.34
N GLU A 25 2.11 1.58 25.49
CA GLU A 25 3.25 0.69 25.77
C GLU A 25 2.98 -0.76 25.33
N ASP A 26 1.78 -1.28 25.58
CA ASP A 26 1.39 -2.66 25.22
C ASP A 26 1.36 -2.90 23.70
N ASN A 27 1.09 -1.83 22.94
CA ASN A 27 0.92 -1.86 21.48
C ASN A 27 2.17 -1.39 20.74
N MET A 28 3.13 -0.72 21.39
CA MET A 28 4.35 -0.21 20.73
C MET A 28 5.09 -1.29 19.96
N ARG A 29 5.16 -2.51 20.52
CA ARG A 29 5.79 -3.67 19.86
C ARG A 29 5.05 -4.14 18.61
N LYS A 30 3.76 -3.84 18.46
CA LYS A 30 2.93 -4.23 17.30
C LYS A 30 3.16 -3.30 16.09
N ASN A 31 3.96 -2.24 16.23
CA ASN A 31 4.28 -1.31 15.16
C ASN A 31 5.62 -1.67 14.50
N ARG A 32 5.61 -1.95 13.19
CA ARG A 32 6.83 -2.21 12.42
C ARG A 32 7.76 -1.00 12.38
N TYR A 33 7.16 0.20 12.33
CA TYR A 33 7.86 1.48 12.31
C TYR A 33 7.33 2.38 13.41
N LYS A 34 8.21 2.89 14.27
CA LYS A 34 7.84 3.70 15.45
C LYS A 34 7.17 5.02 15.07
N ASP A 35 7.45 5.53 13.88
CA ASP A 35 6.95 6.81 13.37
C ASP A 35 5.68 6.68 12.52
N ILE A 36 5.20 5.46 12.28
CA ILE A 36 3.99 5.15 11.51
C ILE A 36 2.96 4.51 12.42
N LEU A 37 2.08 5.33 12.99
CA LEU A 37 1.02 4.90 13.92
C LEU A 37 -0.36 5.20 13.31
N PRO A 38 -1.34 4.28 13.41
CA PRO A 38 -2.66 4.48 12.84
C PRO A 38 -3.42 5.59 13.57
N PHE A 39 -4.11 6.46 12.84
CA PHE A 39 -4.97 7.48 13.45
C PHE A 39 -6.18 6.86 14.15
N GLU A 40 -6.54 7.36 15.32
CA GLU A 40 -7.62 6.79 16.15
C GLU A 40 -8.98 6.77 15.46
N HIS A 41 -9.33 7.85 14.77
CA HIS A 41 -10.67 8.01 14.19
C HIS A 41 -10.95 7.03 13.03
N SER A 42 -9.89 6.48 12.41
CA SER A 42 -9.97 5.59 11.26
C SER A 42 -9.30 4.24 11.49
N ARG A 43 -8.73 3.96 12.67
CA ARG A 43 -8.04 2.70 12.92
C ARG A 43 -8.99 1.52 12.83
N VAL A 44 -8.47 0.39 12.37
CA VAL A 44 -9.19 -0.88 12.47
C VAL A 44 -9.13 -1.35 13.93
N LYS A 45 -10.27 -1.77 14.48
CA LYS A 45 -10.40 -2.30 15.84
C LYS A 45 -10.77 -3.76 15.75
N LEU A 46 -10.01 -4.63 16.40
CA LEU A 46 -10.27 -6.06 16.44
C LEU A 46 -11.28 -6.37 17.55
N ALA A 47 -12.41 -6.97 17.19
CA ALA A 47 -13.42 -7.47 18.12
C ALA A 47 -13.17 -8.93 18.51
N ILE A 48 -12.52 -9.73 17.64
CA ILE A 48 -12.18 -11.12 17.94
C ILE A 48 -11.12 -11.14 19.07
N GLN A 49 -11.57 -11.44 20.28
CA GLN A 49 -10.68 -11.66 21.43
C GLN A 49 -10.23 -13.12 21.45
N LEU A 50 -9.02 -13.37 20.96
CA LEU A 50 -8.36 -14.66 21.09
C LEU A 50 -7.53 -14.67 22.38
N PRO A 51 -7.33 -15.82 23.05
CA PRO A 51 -6.50 -15.90 24.27
C PRO A 51 -5.08 -15.34 24.10
N ALA A 52 -4.56 -15.33 22.86
CA ALA A 52 -3.25 -14.77 22.51
C ALA A 52 -3.28 -13.26 22.17
N VAL A 53 -4.47 -12.66 22.01
CA VAL A 53 -4.71 -11.29 21.56
C VAL A 53 -5.46 -10.52 22.65
N ASN A 54 -4.71 -9.87 23.55
CA ASN A 54 -5.28 -9.09 24.66
C ASN A 54 -5.53 -7.60 24.30
N SER A 55 -5.66 -7.24 23.03
CA SER A 55 -5.78 -5.85 22.59
C SER A 55 -6.60 -5.75 21.31
N ASP A 56 -7.45 -4.72 21.20
CA ASP A 56 -8.20 -4.40 19.97
C ASP A 56 -7.32 -3.80 18.86
N TYR A 57 -6.01 -3.70 19.11
CA TYR A 57 -5.07 -2.96 18.28
C TYR A 57 -4.43 -3.80 17.19
N ILE A 58 -4.49 -3.25 15.98
CA ILE A 58 -3.64 -3.56 14.83
C ILE A 58 -3.21 -2.26 14.15
N ASN A 59 -2.00 -2.21 13.59
CA ASN A 59 -1.54 -1.05 12.83
C ASN A 59 -2.17 -1.01 11.42
N ALA A 60 -3.44 -0.63 11.37
CA ALA A 60 -4.22 -0.51 10.15
C ALA A 60 -5.24 0.63 10.25
N ASN A 61 -5.58 1.24 9.12
CA ASN A 61 -6.66 2.22 9.02
C ASN A 61 -7.61 1.84 7.89
N PHE A 62 -8.90 2.12 8.08
CA PHE A 62 -9.85 2.17 6.98
C PHE A 62 -9.56 3.38 6.08
N ILE A 63 -9.69 3.18 4.78
CA ILE A 63 -9.75 4.27 3.79
C ILE A 63 -11.09 4.16 3.05
N LYS A 64 -11.74 5.31 2.90
CA LYS A 64 -13.02 5.46 2.19
C LYS A 64 -12.86 5.14 0.70
N GLY A 65 -13.82 4.40 0.16
CA GLY A 65 -14.02 4.21 -1.27
C GLY A 65 -15.01 5.22 -1.83
N VAL A 66 -15.50 4.95 -3.04
CA VAL A 66 -16.46 5.83 -3.71
C VAL A 66 -17.84 5.75 -3.07
N SER A 67 -18.21 4.57 -2.58
CA SER A 67 -19.55 4.28 -2.05
C SER A 67 -19.52 3.81 -0.59
N ASN A 68 -18.42 3.21 -0.13
CA ASN A 68 -18.31 2.69 1.24
C ASN A 68 -17.21 3.43 2.04
N PRO A 69 -17.49 3.90 3.27
CA PRO A 69 -16.46 4.52 4.12
C PRO A 69 -15.34 3.57 4.57
N ARG A 70 -15.49 2.26 4.34
CA ARG A 70 -14.54 1.19 4.70
C ARG A 70 -14.17 0.32 3.49
N ALA A 71 -14.06 0.90 2.30
CA ALA A 71 -13.75 0.15 1.08
C ALA A 71 -12.32 -0.43 1.07
N TYR A 72 -11.40 0.14 1.83
CA TYR A 72 -10.03 -0.37 1.95
C TYR A 72 -9.61 -0.51 3.40
N ILE A 73 -8.74 -1.48 3.66
CA ILE A 73 -7.90 -1.53 4.85
C ILE A 73 -6.45 -1.31 4.42
N ALA A 74 -5.86 -0.19 4.84
CA ALA A 74 -4.44 0.09 4.65
C ALA A 74 -3.66 -0.31 5.91
N THR A 75 -2.80 -1.33 5.81
CA THR A 75 -2.09 -1.92 6.97
C THR A 75 -0.61 -2.12 6.70
N GLN A 76 0.18 -2.29 7.77
CA GLN A 76 1.59 -2.68 7.66
C GLN A 76 1.75 -4.14 7.23
N GLY A 77 2.92 -4.50 6.70
CA GLY A 77 3.30 -5.91 6.55
C GLY A 77 3.42 -6.53 7.94
N PRO A 78 2.70 -7.64 8.25
CA PRO A 78 2.64 -8.17 9.60
C PRO A 78 4.01 -8.55 10.15
N LEU A 79 4.17 -8.40 11.47
CA LEU A 79 5.31 -8.86 12.26
C LEU A 79 5.03 -10.30 12.76
N PRO A 80 6.05 -11.04 13.25
CA PRO A 80 5.85 -12.41 13.72
C PRO A 80 4.73 -12.53 14.75
N HIS A 81 4.73 -11.63 15.74
CA HIS A 81 3.74 -11.58 16.83
C HIS A 81 2.45 -10.83 16.48
N THR A 82 2.27 -10.37 15.23
CA THR A 82 1.01 -9.76 14.75
C THR A 82 0.37 -10.55 13.60
N LEU A 83 0.87 -11.75 13.30
CA LEU A 83 0.30 -12.62 12.26
C LEU A 83 -1.16 -13.02 12.58
N VAL A 84 -1.44 -13.32 13.86
CA VAL A 84 -2.79 -13.66 14.32
C VAL A 84 -3.70 -12.44 14.31
N ASP A 85 -3.21 -11.26 14.71
CA ASP A 85 -3.94 -9.99 14.61
C ASP A 85 -4.34 -9.71 13.14
N PHE A 86 -3.40 -9.93 12.21
CA PHE A 86 -3.64 -9.72 10.77
C PHE A 86 -4.73 -10.64 10.23
N TRP A 87 -4.70 -11.94 10.52
CA TRP A 87 -5.76 -12.85 10.08
C TRP A 87 -7.09 -12.62 10.79
N SER A 88 -7.08 -12.22 12.06
CA SER A 88 -8.29 -11.81 12.79
C SER A 88 -8.95 -10.62 12.09
N MET A 89 -8.17 -9.61 11.69
CA MET A 89 -8.65 -8.46 10.93
C MET A 89 -9.29 -8.86 9.60
N LEU A 90 -8.61 -9.72 8.83
CA LEU A 90 -9.10 -10.17 7.53
C LEU A 90 -10.41 -10.95 7.66
N TRP A 91 -10.48 -11.82 8.68
CA TRP A 91 -11.66 -12.64 8.95
C TRP A 91 -12.85 -11.79 9.43
N GLU A 92 -12.65 -10.93 10.43
CA GLU A 92 -13.70 -10.09 11.00
C GLU A 92 -14.35 -9.17 9.96
N HIS A 93 -13.55 -8.65 9.03
CA HIS A 93 -14.03 -7.75 7.99
C HIS A 93 -14.37 -8.44 6.66
N ASN A 94 -14.48 -9.78 6.64
CA ASN A 94 -14.85 -10.55 5.45
C ASN A 94 -14.00 -10.21 4.22
N VAL A 95 -12.70 -9.98 4.40
CA VAL A 95 -11.80 -9.59 3.32
C VAL A 95 -11.67 -10.74 2.32
N LYS A 96 -12.06 -10.49 1.07
CA LYS A 96 -11.93 -11.44 -0.05
C LYS A 96 -10.60 -11.26 -0.78
N VAL A 97 -10.09 -10.03 -0.84
CA VAL A 97 -8.92 -9.66 -1.64
C VAL A 97 -7.85 -8.99 -0.78
N ILE A 98 -6.62 -9.47 -0.90
CA ILE A 98 -5.42 -8.89 -0.30
C ILE A 98 -4.47 -8.45 -1.41
N VAL A 99 -3.93 -7.23 -1.32
CA VAL A 99 -2.86 -6.74 -2.19
C VAL A 99 -1.60 -6.51 -1.38
N MET A 100 -0.58 -7.30 -1.64
CA MET A 100 0.76 -7.21 -1.06
C MET A 100 1.70 -6.56 -2.07
N ALA A 101 2.14 -5.33 -1.80
CA ALA A 101 3.00 -4.55 -2.68
C ALA A 101 4.42 -4.39 -2.12
N CYS A 102 4.99 -5.47 -1.58
CA CYS A 102 6.39 -5.55 -1.17
C CYS A 102 6.86 -7.00 -1.18
N GLN A 103 8.16 -7.23 -1.31
CA GLN A 103 8.74 -8.54 -1.04
C GLN A 103 8.81 -8.80 0.48
N GLU A 104 9.02 -10.06 0.88
CA GLU A 104 9.26 -10.38 2.29
C GLU A 104 10.57 -9.77 2.79
N VAL A 105 11.59 -9.73 1.94
CA VAL A 105 12.91 -9.13 2.21
C VAL A 105 13.27 -8.21 1.04
N GLU A 106 13.65 -6.98 1.33
CA GLU A 106 14.11 -6.00 0.34
C GLU A 106 15.41 -5.38 0.85
N MET A 107 16.45 -5.34 0.00
CA MET A 107 17.77 -4.80 0.36
C MET A 107 18.31 -5.39 1.67
N GLY A 108 18.17 -6.70 1.85
CA GLY A 108 18.64 -7.42 3.05
C GLY A 108 17.82 -7.18 4.33
N ARG A 109 16.73 -6.40 4.29
CA ARG A 109 15.88 -6.11 5.45
C ARG A 109 14.52 -6.79 5.32
N LYS A 110 14.05 -7.45 6.39
CA LYS A 110 12.71 -8.05 6.45
C LYS A 110 11.63 -6.95 6.46
N LYS A 111 10.75 -6.98 5.45
CA LYS A 111 9.67 -6.01 5.22
C LYS A 111 8.30 -6.56 5.59
N CYS A 112 8.11 -7.87 5.48
CA CYS A 112 6.84 -8.52 5.77
C CYS A 112 7.09 -9.96 6.22
N GLU A 113 6.39 -10.40 7.27
CA GLU A 113 6.32 -11.83 7.56
C GLU A 113 5.42 -12.55 6.57
N ARG A 114 5.76 -13.82 6.31
CA ARG A 114 4.92 -14.69 5.49
C ARG A 114 3.68 -15.07 6.27
N TYR A 115 2.52 -14.65 5.78
CA TYR A 115 1.21 -14.97 6.35
C TYR A 115 0.41 -15.94 5.47
N TYR A 116 1.00 -16.45 4.39
CA TYR A 116 0.36 -17.31 3.40
C TYR A 116 1.12 -18.64 3.24
N ALA A 117 0.40 -19.69 2.83
CA ALA A 117 0.98 -21.00 2.55
C ALA A 117 1.72 -21.04 1.20
N LEU A 118 2.69 -21.95 1.08
CA LEU A 118 3.46 -22.17 -0.14
C LEU A 118 3.03 -23.46 -0.85
N THR A 119 3.41 -23.57 -2.11
CA THR A 119 3.13 -24.76 -2.93
C THR A 119 3.87 -25.96 -2.35
N GLN A 120 3.18 -27.09 -2.21
CA GLN A 120 3.74 -28.34 -1.67
C GLN A 120 4.24 -28.25 -0.21
N GLU A 121 3.81 -27.23 0.54
CA GLU A 121 3.97 -27.17 2.00
C GLU A 121 2.67 -27.56 2.70
N GLU A 122 2.80 -28.05 3.94
CA GLU A 122 1.66 -28.23 4.83
C GLU A 122 0.91 -26.90 5.06
N PRO A 123 -0.39 -26.95 5.36
CA PRO A 123 -1.16 -25.76 5.70
C PRO A 123 -0.49 -24.93 6.81
N LEU A 124 -0.39 -23.62 6.59
CA LEU A 124 0.17 -22.70 7.57
C LEU A 124 -0.86 -22.49 8.69
N THR A 125 -0.50 -22.88 9.92
CA THR A 125 -1.35 -22.68 11.11
C THR A 125 -0.89 -21.44 11.87
N LEU A 126 -1.78 -20.47 12.06
CA LEU A 126 -1.55 -19.22 12.77
C LEU A 126 -2.63 -19.01 13.83
N GLY A 127 -2.35 -19.41 15.07
CA GLY A 127 -3.36 -19.43 16.12
C GLY A 127 -4.53 -20.35 15.71
N PRO A 128 -5.78 -19.87 15.69
CA PRO A 128 -6.93 -20.68 15.30
C PRO A 128 -7.18 -20.73 13.77
N PHE A 129 -6.33 -20.06 12.98
CA PHE A 129 -6.47 -20.01 11.52
C PHE A 129 -5.59 -21.07 10.86
N THR A 130 -6.16 -21.82 9.92
CA THR A 130 -5.41 -22.74 9.05
C THR A 130 -5.51 -22.27 7.61
N ILE A 131 -4.37 -21.94 7.00
CA ILE A 131 -4.27 -21.35 5.66
C ILE A 131 -3.64 -22.37 4.73
N SER A 132 -4.33 -22.69 3.64
CA SER A 132 -3.87 -23.59 2.59
C SER A 132 -3.78 -22.87 1.25
N LEU A 133 -2.76 -23.18 0.45
CA LEU A 133 -2.66 -22.70 -0.92
C LEU A 133 -3.44 -23.64 -1.84
N VAL A 134 -4.46 -23.12 -2.52
CA VAL A 134 -5.23 -23.85 -3.53
C VAL A 134 -4.57 -23.74 -4.89
N GLU A 135 -4.22 -22.51 -5.28
CA GLU A 135 -3.64 -22.23 -6.60
C GLU A 135 -2.70 -21.02 -6.52
N LYS A 136 -1.65 -21.03 -7.35
CA LYS A 136 -0.80 -19.86 -7.60
C LYS A 136 -0.67 -19.61 -9.09
N GLN A 137 -1.13 -18.45 -9.56
CA GLN A 137 -1.03 -18.02 -10.95
C GLN A 137 0.01 -16.92 -11.08
N HIS A 138 0.95 -17.06 -12.02
CA HIS A 138 1.93 -16.02 -12.34
C HIS A 138 1.38 -15.09 -13.43
N ARG A 139 1.58 -13.78 -13.27
CA ARG A 139 1.19 -12.74 -14.25
C ARG A 139 2.46 -12.00 -14.66
N GLY A 140 3.12 -12.56 -15.67
CA GLY A 140 4.47 -12.13 -16.06
C GLY A 140 5.48 -12.30 -14.93
N GLU A 141 6.43 -11.36 -14.86
CA GLU A 141 7.47 -11.31 -13.81
C GLU A 141 7.10 -10.35 -12.67
N ASP A 142 5.98 -9.62 -12.79
CA ASP A 142 5.67 -8.49 -11.92
C ASP A 142 4.93 -8.88 -10.64
N TYR A 143 3.92 -9.74 -10.79
CA TYR A 143 3.09 -10.19 -9.67
C TYR A 143 2.55 -11.61 -9.86
N CYS A 144 2.05 -12.19 -8.77
CA CYS A 144 1.31 -13.44 -8.78
C CYS A 144 0.00 -13.33 -7.99
N ILE A 145 -0.94 -14.22 -8.28
CA ILE A 145 -2.22 -14.34 -7.60
C ILE A 145 -2.22 -15.69 -6.87
N ARG A 146 -2.49 -15.67 -5.56
CA ARG A 146 -2.69 -16.88 -4.76
C ARG A 146 -4.17 -17.01 -4.41
N THR A 147 -4.75 -18.16 -4.68
CA THR A 147 -6.05 -18.56 -4.15
C THR A 147 -5.78 -19.32 -2.85
N LEU A 148 -6.19 -18.73 -1.72
CA LEU A 148 -5.99 -19.27 -0.39
C LEU A 148 -7.32 -19.79 0.15
N SER A 149 -7.31 -20.96 0.77
CA SER A 149 -8.41 -21.45 1.60
C SER A 149 -8.04 -21.24 3.07
N VAL A 150 -8.87 -20.51 3.79
CA VAL A 150 -8.65 -20.13 5.19
C VAL A 150 -9.75 -20.75 6.03
N HIS A 151 -9.37 -21.56 7.01
CA HIS A 151 -10.29 -22.19 7.95
C HIS A 151 -10.19 -21.53 9.33
N TYR A 152 -11.35 -21.27 9.95
CA TYR A 152 -11.47 -20.83 11.34
C TYR A 152 -12.73 -21.44 11.95
N GLY A 153 -12.56 -22.22 13.01
CA GLY A 153 -13.65 -23.01 13.58
C GLY A 153 -14.21 -24.00 12.55
N ASN A 154 -15.51 -23.90 12.25
CA ASN A 154 -16.20 -24.77 11.29
C ASN A 154 -16.45 -24.07 9.93
N GLU A 155 -15.91 -22.87 9.73
CA GLU A 155 -16.10 -22.10 8.51
C GLU A 155 -14.81 -22.07 7.69
N SER A 156 -14.97 -22.08 6.35
CA SER A 156 -13.88 -21.93 5.39
C SER A 156 -14.20 -20.79 4.44
N ARG A 157 -13.20 -19.97 4.11
CA ARG A 157 -13.32 -18.86 3.17
C ARG A 157 -12.20 -18.90 2.15
N THR A 158 -12.54 -18.49 0.93
CA THR A 158 -11.55 -18.27 -0.14
C THR A 158 -11.08 -16.82 -0.10
N VAL A 159 -9.77 -16.63 -0.07
CA VAL A 159 -9.12 -15.31 -0.09
C VAL A 159 -8.12 -15.26 -1.24
N PHE A 160 -8.19 -14.20 -2.05
CA PHE A 160 -7.30 -13.98 -3.19
C PHE A 160 -6.22 -12.98 -2.81
N GLN A 161 -4.97 -13.42 -2.83
CA GLN A 161 -3.82 -12.55 -2.54
C GLN A 161 -3.07 -12.22 -3.83
N PHE A 162 -3.08 -10.95 -4.19
CA PHE A 162 -2.26 -10.36 -5.25
C PHE A 162 -0.93 -9.92 -4.65
N HIS A 163 0.17 -10.55 -5.05
CA HIS A 163 1.50 -10.25 -4.54
C HIS A 163 2.36 -9.65 -5.65
N TYR A 164 2.52 -8.34 -5.62
CA TYR A 164 3.37 -7.56 -6.52
C TYR A 164 4.80 -7.51 -5.98
N SER A 165 5.66 -8.34 -6.53
CA SER A 165 7.05 -8.53 -6.07
C SER A 165 8.04 -7.59 -6.75
N ASN A 166 7.69 -7.02 -7.91
CA ASN A 166 8.60 -6.19 -8.71
C ASN A 166 8.44 -4.67 -8.45
N TRP A 167 8.05 -4.28 -7.23
CA TRP A 167 7.98 -2.87 -6.83
C TRP A 167 9.13 -2.53 -5.88
N PRO A 168 10.20 -1.85 -6.35
CA PRO A 168 11.33 -1.50 -5.51
C PRO A 168 10.91 -0.57 -4.35
N ASP A 169 11.52 -0.74 -3.18
CA ASP A 169 11.21 0.10 -2.01
C ASP A 169 11.66 1.54 -2.24
N HIS A 170 10.81 2.50 -1.87
CA HIS A 170 11.03 3.94 -2.07
C HIS A 170 11.20 4.42 -3.52
N ASP A 171 11.04 3.55 -4.51
CA ASP A 171 11.14 3.85 -5.94
C ASP A 171 9.85 3.41 -6.65
N VAL A 172 9.83 3.48 -7.98
CA VAL A 172 8.73 3.08 -8.84
C VAL A 172 9.19 2.03 -9.85
N PRO A 173 8.33 1.09 -10.29
CA PRO A 173 8.70 0.16 -11.35
C PRO A 173 8.95 0.92 -12.66
N SER A 174 9.72 0.34 -13.58
CA SER A 174 10.03 0.97 -14.87
C SER A 174 8.82 1.19 -15.78
N SER A 175 7.71 0.48 -15.53
CA SER A 175 6.39 0.74 -16.09
C SER A 175 5.34 0.53 -15.00
N PHE A 176 4.28 1.34 -15.02
CA PHE A 176 3.11 1.18 -14.14
C PHE A 176 1.96 0.40 -14.81
N ASP A 177 2.14 -0.09 -16.05
CA ASP A 177 1.16 -0.94 -16.73
C ASP A 177 0.81 -2.21 -15.93
N PRO A 178 1.76 -2.94 -15.32
CA PRO A 178 1.42 -4.12 -14.53
C PRO A 178 0.63 -3.77 -13.26
N ILE A 179 0.79 -2.56 -12.73
CA ILE A 179 -0.02 -2.07 -11.60
C ILE A 179 -1.47 -1.84 -12.05
N LEU A 180 -1.67 -1.19 -13.20
CA LEU A 180 -3.00 -0.96 -13.77
C LEU A 180 -3.69 -2.29 -14.11
N GLU A 181 -2.95 -3.23 -14.69
CA GLU A 181 -3.45 -4.59 -14.97
C GLU A 181 -3.83 -5.33 -13.69
N MET A 182 -2.96 -5.33 -12.68
CA MET A 182 -3.24 -5.96 -11.39
C MET A 182 -4.49 -5.38 -10.75
N ILE A 183 -4.66 -4.04 -10.74
CA ILE A 183 -5.86 -3.39 -10.20
C ILE A 183 -7.12 -3.76 -11.01
N ALA A 184 -7.02 -3.83 -12.34
CA ALA A 184 -8.14 -4.23 -13.19
C ALA A 184 -8.57 -5.68 -12.88
N ILE A 185 -7.63 -6.62 -12.82
CA ILE A 185 -7.90 -8.03 -12.52
C ILE A 185 -8.39 -8.20 -11.08
N MET A 186 -7.78 -7.50 -10.11
CA MET A 186 -8.25 -7.49 -8.72
C MET A 186 -9.75 -7.15 -8.63
N ARG A 187 -10.22 -6.20 -9.45
CA ARG A 187 -11.63 -5.81 -9.52
C ARG A 187 -12.53 -6.76 -10.31
N GLU A 188 -11.99 -7.80 -10.95
CA GLU A 188 -12.77 -8.94 -11.45
C GLU A 188 -13.10 -9.94 -10.32
N TYR A 189 -12.25 -10.02 -9.28
CA TYR A 189 -12.49 -10.87 -8.10
C TYR A 189 -13.36 -10.17 -7.04
N GLN A 190 -13.36 -8.83 -7.02
CA GLN A 190 -14.23 -8.03 -6.17
C GLN A 190 -14.58 -6.69 -6.83
N ASP A 191 -15.72 -6.63 -7.49
CA ASP A 191 -16.16 -5.42 -8.21
C ASP A 191 -16.87 -4.39 -7.32
N ASP A 192 -17.40 -4.85 -6.18
CA ASP A 192 -18.11 -4.08 -5.17
C ASP A 192 -17.20 -3.48 -4.07
N GLU A 193 -17.80 -2.69 -3.18
CA GLU A 193 -17.18 -2.15 -1.96
C GLU A 193 -17.92 -2.64 -0.69
N ASP A 194 -18.61 -3.78 -0.73
CA ASP A 194 -19.40 -4.31 0.41
C ASP A 194 -18.48 -4.83 1.53
N SER A 195 -17.32 -5.36 1.16
CA SER A 195 -16.22 -5.72 2.08
C SER A 195 -14.93 -5.00 1.70
N PRO A 196 -14.06 -4.64 2.66
CA PRO A 196 -12.80 -3.98 2.35
C PRO A 196 -11.85 -4.86 1.52
N ILE A 197 -11.13 -4.23 0.60
CA ILE A 197 -9.88 -4.79 0.05
C ILE A 197 -8.74 -4.44 1.03
N CYS A 198 -7.99 -5.45 1.48
CA CYS A 198 -6.81 -5.22 2.31
C CYS A 198 -5.62 -4.90 1.41
N VAL A 199 -5.00 -3.73 1.59
CA VAL A 199 -3.81 -3.31 0.83
C VAL A 199 -2.67 -3.06 1.80
N HIS A 200 -1.53 -3.69 1.58
CA HIS A 200 -0.36 -3.49 2.42
C HIS A 200 0.95 -3.50 1.60
N CYS A 201 1.98 -2.94 2.21
CA CYS A 201 3.38 -3.11 1.79
C CYS A 201 4.18 -3.42 3.06
N SER A 202 5.33 -2.78 3.28
CA SER A 202 6.03 -2.84 4.57
C SER A 202 5.36 -1.92 5.61
N ALA A 203 5.31 -0.61 5.37
CA ALA A 203 4.75 0.38 6.31
C ALA A 203 3.23 0.59 6.15
N GLY A 204 2.64 0.12 5.05
CA GLY A 204 1.23 0.38 4.75
C GLY A 204 0.94 1.84 4.38
N CYS A 205 1.87 2.51 3.69
CA CYS A 205 1.81 3.95 3.44
C CYS A 205 2.04 4.31 1.97
N GLY A 206 3.28 4.17 1.46
CA GLY A 206 3.67 4.65 0.12
C GLY A 206 2.99 3.89 -1.02
N ARG A 207 3.46 2.67 -1.27
CA ARG A 207 2.93 1.75 -2.31
C ARG A 207 1.44 1.45 -2.09
N THR A 208 1.06 1.21 -0.83
CA THR A 208 -0.34 1.05 -0.40
C THR A 208 -1.22 2.23 -0.81
N GLY A 209 -0.83 3.46 -0.46
CA GLY A 209 -1.61 4.65 -0.80
C GLY A 209 -1.68 4.90 -2.30
N ALA A 210 -0.63 4.56 -3.06
CA ALA A 210 -0.64 4.67 -4.52
C ALA A 210 -1.68 3.73 -5.15
N ILE A 211 -1.71 2.46 -4.72
CA ILE A 211 -2.68 1.48 -5.20
C ILE A 211 -4.11 1.92 -4.85
N CYS A 212 -4.36 2.33 -3.60
CA CYS A 212 -5.67 2.82 -3.18
C CYS A 212 -6.11 4.04 -4.00
N ALA A 213 -5.22 5.01 -4.28
CA ALA A 213 -5.56 6.21 -5.04
C ALA A 213 -5.91 5.91 -6.51
N ILE A 214 -5.17 4.99 -7.13
CA ILE A 214 -5.40 4.57 -8.52
C ILE A 214 -6.73 3.81 -8.61
N ASP A 215 -6.96 2.83 -7.72
CA ASP A 215 -8.19 2.05 -7.70
C ASP A 215 -9.42 2.91 -7.39
N TYR A 216 -9.34 3.81 -6.41
CA TYR A 216 -10.42 4.76 -6.11
C TYR A 216 -10.80 5.60 -7.34
N THR A 217 -9.79 6.12 -8.06
CA THR A 217 -10.02 6.92 -9.27
C THR A 217 -10.60 6.08 -10.39
N ARG A 218 -10.16 4.82 -10.54
CA ARG A 218 -10.76 3.85 -11.48
C ARG A 218 -12.23 3.61 -11.18
N ASN A 219 -12.61 3.48 -9.91
CA ASN A 219 -14.01 3.31 -9.51
C ASN A 219 -14.84 4.57 -9.79
N LEU A 220 -14.28 5.78 -9.58
CA LEU A 220 -14.95 7.02 -9.99
C LEU A 220 -15.19 7.05 -11.50
N LEU A 221 -14.21 6.65 -12.32
CA LEU A 221 -14.36 6.55 -13.77
C LEU A 221 -15.45 5.55 -14.16
N LYS A 222 -15.39 4.32 -13.62
CA LYS A 222 -16.36 3.25 -13.90
C LYS A 222 -17.79 3.69 -13.58
N LEU A 223 -17.98 4.46 -12.49
CA LEU A 223 -19.28 4.95 -12.06
C LEU A 223 -19.70 6.27 -12.71
N GLY A 224 -18.86 6.88 -13.56
CA GLY A 224 -19.13 8.20 -14.16
C GLY A 224 -19.20 9.33 -13.13
N LYS A 225 -18.50 9.20 -12.00
CA LYS A 225 -18.53 10.12 -10.84
C LYS A 225 -17.27 10.98 -10.72
N ILE A 226 -16.46 11.11 -11.78
CA ILE A 226 -15.31 12.03 -11.76
C ILE A 226 -15.83 13.47 -11.64
N PRO A 227 -15.49 14.21 -10.56
CA PRO A 227 -15.94 15.59 -10.42
C PRO A 227 -15.18 16.51 -11.38
N GLU A 228 -15.81 17.61 -11.81
CA GLU A 228 -15.19 18.58 -12.73
C GLU A 228 -13.87 19.15 -12.22
N ASN A 229 -13.75 19.33 -10.90
CA ASN A 229 -12.54 19.82 -10.22
C ASN A 229 -11.67 18.68 -9.66
N PHE A 230 -11.72 17.48 -10.26
CA PHE A 230 -10.93 16.34 -9.84
C PHE A 230 -9.44 16.71 -9.73
N SER A 231 -8.85 16.39 -8.58
CA SER A 231 -7.46 16.73 -8.27
C SER A 231 -6.81 15.61 -7.51
N VAL A 232 -5.78 15.01 -8.11
CA VAL A 232 -4.94 14.00 -7.47
C VAL A 232 -4.30 14.57 -6.19
N PHE A 233 -3.99 15.87 -6.15
CA PHE A 233 -3.48 16.49 -4.92
C PHE A 233 -4.51 16.40 -3.78
N ASN A 234 -5.76 16.77 -4.04
CA ASN A 234 -6.84 16.72 -3.04
C ASN A 234 -7.17 15.28 -2.64
N LEU A 235 -7.16 14.35 -3.61
CA LEU A 235 -7.33 12.91 -3.35
C LEU A 235 -6.28 12.39 -2.36
N ILE A 236 -5.00 12.62 -2.64
CA ILE A 236 -3.92 12.15 -1.75
C ILE A 236 -3.92 12.92 -0.42
N GLN A 237 -4.28 14.20 -0.43
CA GLN A 237 -4.47 14.98 0.79
C GLN A 237 -5.53 14.36 1.70
N ASP A 238 -6.69 13.99 1.16
CA ASP A 238 -7.76 13.34 1.91
C ASP A 238 -7.35 11.96 2.42
N MET A 239 -6.73 11.11 1.57
CA MET A 239 -6.21 9.81 2.01
C MET A 239 -5.21 9.92 3.16
N ARG A 240 -4.38 10.98 3.16
CA ARG A 240 -3.42 11.27 4.24
C ARG A 240 -4.06 11.72 5.55
N THR A 241 -5.34 12.05 5.57
CA THR A 241 -6.10 12.24 6.82
C THR A 241 -6.58 10.91 7.41
N GLN A 242 -6.67 9.86 6.58
CA GLN A 242 -7.21 8.56 6.96
C GLN A 242 -6.10 7.55 7.30
N ARG A 243 -4.99 7.55 6.54
CA ARG A 243 -3.77 6.78 6.81
C ARG A 243 -2.56 7.71 6.76
N PRO A 244 -1.72 7.79 7.80
CA PRO A 244 -0.56 8.67 7.80
C PRO A 244 0.36 8.38 6.61
N SER A 245 0.87 9.45 6.01
CA SER A 245 1.90 9.36 4.97
C SER A 245 1.51 8.52 3.74
N ALA A 246 0.22 8.32 3.44
CA ALA A 246 -0.23 7.73 2.18
C ALA A 246 0.47 8.41 0.98
N VAL A 247 1.06 7.61 0.08
CA VAL A 247 1.96 8.06 -1.00
C VAL A 247 3.16 8.86 -0.46
N GLN A 248 4.28 8.20 -0.18
CA GLN A 248 5.39 8.76 0.63
C GLN A 248 6.42 9.56 -0.17
N THR A 249 6.77 9.10 -1.37
CA THR A 249 7.86 9.66 -2.19
C THR A 249 7.33 10.49 -3.36
N LYS A 250 8.22 11.30 -3.95
CA LYS A 250 7.89 12.14 -5.11
C LYS A 250 7.56 11.26 -6.30
N ASP A 251 8.34 10.21 -6.50
CA ASP A 251 8.19 9.30 -7.62
C ASP A 251 6.89 8.50 -7.51
N GLN A 252 6.49 8.08 -6.31
CA GLN A 252 5.17 7.47 -6.08
C GLN A 252 4.03 8.43 -6.41
N TYR A 253 4.16 9.72 -6.05
CA TYR A 253 3.16 10.73 -6.39
C TYR A 253 3.07 10.95 -7.90
N GLU A 254 4.21 11.03 -8.60
CA GLU A 254 4.25 11.13 -10.06
C GLU A 254 3.68 9.89 -10.73
N LEU A 255 3.98 8.68 -10.22
CA LEU A 255 3.38 7.44 -10.70
C LEU A 255 1.85 7.47 -10.62
N VAL A 256 1.28 7.93 -9.49
CA VAL A 256 -0.18 8.04 -9.34
C VAL A 256 -0.76 9.01 -10.39
N HIS A 257 -0.10 10.15 -10.63
CA HIS A 257 -0.52 11.08 -11.69
C HIS A 257 -0.48 10.43 -13.08
N CYS A 258 0.62 9.78 -13.44
CA CYS A 258 0.79 9.14 -14.74
C CYS A 258 -0.22 8.00 -14.94
N ALA A 259 -0.42 7.16 -13.92
CA ALA A 259 -1.39 6.06 -13.95
C ALA A 259 -2.83 6.57 -14.14
N ILE A 260 -3.22 7.62 -13.41
CA ILE A 260 -4.55 8.23 -13.55
C ILE A 260 -4.73 8.89 -14.92
N ALA A 261 -3.71 9.59 -15.43
CA ALA A 261 -3.75 10.18 -16.76
C ALA A 261 -3.96 9.11 -17.84
N GLN A 262 -3.28 7.96 -17.72
CA GLN A 262 -3.47 6.83 -18.62
C GLN A 262 -4.88 6.23 -18.52
N LEU A 263 -5.45 6.10 -17.31
CA LEU A 263 -6.85 5.67 -17.14
C LEU A 263 -7.83 6.64 -17.82
N PHE A 264 -7.60 7.95 -17.72
CA PHE A 264 -8.43 8.95 -18.40
C PHE A 264 -8.31 8.85 -19.92
N GLN A 265 -7.09 8.68 -20.43
CA GLN A 265 -6.85 8.51 -21.86
C GLN A 265 -7.59 7.26 -22.41
N GLN A 266 -7.47 6.12 -21.71
CA GLN A 266 -8.18 4.89 -22.07
C GLN A 266 -9.71 5.10 -22.08
N GLN A 267 -10.25 5.82 -21.09
CA GLN A 267 -11.68 6.13 -21.04
C GLN A 267 -12.13 7.04 -22.20
N ILE A 268 -11.33 8.04 -22.57
CA ILE A 268 -11.61 8.92 -23.72
C ILE A 268 -11.62 8.13 -25.03
N GLU A 269 -10.70 7.17 -25.20
CA GLU A 269 -10.67 6.30 -26.38
C GLU A 269 -11.93 5.43 -26.48
N VAL A 270 -12.40 4.88 -25.36
CA VAL A 270 -13.66 4.14 -25.30
C VAL A 270 -14.82 5.03 -25.73
N TYR A 271 -14.93 6.25 -25.18
CA TYR A 271 -15.98 7.20 -25.59
C TYR A 271 -15.89 7.57 -27.07
N SER A 272 -14.69 7.78 -27.61
CA SER A 272 -14.48 8.13 -29.03
C SER A 272 -14.94 7.01 -29.98
N ARG A 273 -14.72 5.74 -29.60
CA ARG A 273 -15.18 4.57 -30.37
C ARG A 273 -16.70 4.40 -30.28
N VAL A 274 -17.28 4.60 -29.09
CA VAL A 274 -18.74 4.52 -28.88
C VAL A 274 -19.46 5.69 -29.59
N GLY A 275 -18.93 6.91 -29.49
CA GLY A 275 -19.45 8.09 -30.19
C GLY A 275 -19.42 7.93 -31.71
N SER A 276 -18.30 7.43 -32.26
CA SER A 276 -18.19 7.14 -33.70
C SER A 276 -19.18 6.05 -34.15
N SER A 277 -19.38 4.99 -33.35
CA SER A 277 -20.36 3.93 -33.69
C SER A 277 -21.83 4.35 -33.52
N SER A 278 -22.13 5.33 -32.66
CA SER A 278 -23.48 5.91 -32.55
C SER A 278 -23.85 6.81 -33.73
N LEU A 279 -22.86 7.50 -34.32
CA LEU A 279 -23.04 8.32 -35.52
C LEU A 279 -23.22 7.46 -36.80
N PHE A 280 -22.66 6.25 -36.83
CA PHE A 280 -22.86 5.31 -37.95
C PHE A 280 -24.18 4.50 -37.87
N LYS A 281 -24.88 4.49 -36.73
CA LYS A 281 -26.20 3.83 -36.62
C LYS A 281 -27.37 4.71 -37.05
N SER A 282 -27.15 6.00 -37.32
CA SER A 282 -28.20 6.93 -37.77
C SER A 282 -28.23 7.17 -39.28
N SER A 283 -27.46 6.43 -40.09
CA SER A 283 -27.33 6.67 -41.53
C SER A 283 -27.43 5.41 -42.41
N VAL A 284 -28.04 4.33 -41.93
CA VAL A 284 -28.38 3.18 -42.79
C VAL A 284 -29.89 2.90 -42.74
N ILE A 285 -30.64 3.66 -43.53
CA ILE A 285 -31.90 3.22 -44.13
C ILE A 285 -31.70 3.23 -45.64
N SER A 286 -31.98 2.08 -46.25
CA SER A 286 -32.12 1.79 -47.69
C SER A 286 -30.83 1.67 -48.52
N ILE A 287 -30.52 0.44 -48.94
CA ILE A 287 -30.78 -0.10 -50.30
C ILE A 287 -30.37 -1.59 -50.33
N ASN A 288 -31.26 -2.43 -50.89
CA ASN A 288 -31.07 -3.85 -51.17
C ASN A 288 -30.09 -4.10 -52.34
N ASN A 289 -29.27 -5.15 -52.27
CA ASN A 289 -29.26 -6.35 -53.15
C ASN A 289 -27.88 -7.02 -53.34
N THR A 290 -27.88 -8.34 -53.10
CA THR A 290 -27.20 -9.46 -53.80
C THR A 290 -25.66 -9.60 -53.91
N CYS A 291 -25.21 -10.71 -53.30
CA CYS A 291 -24.38 -11.83 -53.81
C CYS A 291 -22.84 -11.78 -54.06
N HIS A 292 -22.22 -12.80 -53.44
CA HIS A 292 -21.06 -13.66 -53.78
C HIS A 292 -19.66 -13.40 -53.19
N PRO A 293 -18.90 -14.49 -52.88
CA PRO A 293 -17.76 -14.49 -51.97
C PRO A 293 -16.39 -14.52 -52.69
N VAL A 294 -15.35 -13.94 -52.07
CA VAL A 294 -13.95 -14.10 -52.50
C VAL A 294 -13.01 -14.18 -51.29
N GLU A 295 -12.02 -15.06 -51.43
CA GLU A 295 -11.03 -15.56 -50.48
C GLU A 295 -9.92 -14.56 -50.06
N GLY A 296 -9.41 -14.74 -48.83
CA GLY A 296 -7.99 -14.94 -48.52
C GLY A 296 -6.99 -13.77 -48.57
N ARG A 297 -6.46 -13.38 -47.37
CA ARG A 297 -5.02 -13.18 -47.02
C ARG A 297 -4.90 -12.55 -45.63
N LYS A 298 -4.30 -13.27 -44.67
CA LYS A 298 -2.90 -13.23 -44.18
C LYS A 298 -2.63 -12.15 -43.12
N SER A 299 -2.07 -12.66 -42.02
CA SER A 299 -1.63 -12.04 -40.77
C SER A 299 -0.39 -11.17 -40.93
N ASP A 300 -0.38 -10.00 -40.27
CA ASP A 300 0.84 -9.24 -40.01
C ASP A 300 0.98 -8.97 -38.49
N LEU A 301 2.03 -9.52 -37.90
CA LEU A 301 2.49 -9.23 -36.53
C LEU A 301 3.42 -7.98 -36.56
N PRO A 302 3.42 -7.14 -35.51
CA PRO A 302 4.33 -6.01 -35.42
C PRO A 302 5.77 -6.43 -35.06
N PRO A 303 6.79 -5.62 -35.42
CA PRO A 303 8.20 -5.96 -35.25
C PRO A 303 8.68 -5.87 -33.77
N PRO A 304 9.80 -6.55 -33.41
CA PRO A 304 10.31 -6.61 -32.05
C PRO A 304 11.00 -5.30 -31.59
N LYS A 305 10.92 -5.02 -30.28
CA LYS A 305 11.55 -3.85 -29.62
C LYS A 305 13.08 -3.99 -29.58
N PRO A 306 13.84 -2.87 -29.68
CA PRO A 306 15.31 -2.88 -29.65
C PRO A 306 15.89 -3.09 -28.23
N PRO A 307 17.17 -3.51 -28.11
CA PRO A 307 17.79 -3.88 -26.85
C PRO A 307 18.15 -2.67 -25.96
N ARG A 308 18.15 -2.95 -24.65
CA ARG A 308 18.27 -2.01 -23.53
C ARG A 308 19.71 -1.47 -23.39
N VAL A 309 19.92 -0.17 -23.56
CA VAL A 309 21.19 0.50 -23.19
C VAL A 309 21.12 0.90 -21.71
N LYS A 310 21.97 0.29 -20.88
CA LYS A 310 22.20 0.75 -19.50
C LYS A 310 22.89 2.11 -19.53
N ARG A 311 22.24 3.17 -19.06
CA ARG A 311 22.93 4.39 -18.62
C ARG A 311 23.61 4.09 -17.29
N GLN A 312 24.95 4.07 -17.28
CA GLN A 312 25.73 4.25 -16.06
C GLN A 312 25.35 5.62 -15.47
N ARG A 313 24.92 5.64 -14.22
CA ARG A 313 24.91 6.85 -13.39
C ARG A 313 25.95 6.64 -12.31
N ASP A 314 26.77 7.66 -12.11
CA ASP A 314 27.88 7.71 -11.19
C ASP A 314 27.43 7.43 -9.75
N GLU A 315 28.19 6.55 -9.09
CA GLU A 315 28.04 6.15 -7.69
C GLU A 315 28.55 7.25 -6.75
N ALA A 316 27.79 8.34 -6.58
CA ALA A 316 28.04 9.31 -5.50
C ALA A 316 26.90 10.34 -5.34
N ASP A 317 25.63 9.95 -5.12
CA ASP A 317 24.65 10.90 -4.54
C ASP A 317 23.31 10.33 -4.03
N VAL A 318 23.28 9.09 -3.53
CA VAL A 318 22.08 8.57 -2.84
C VAL A 318 22.49 7.88 -1.55
N MET A 319 22.99 8.66 -0.60
CA MET A 319 23.18 8.23 0.79
C MET A 319 22.06 8.80 1.67
N GLU A 320 21.29 7.86 2.23
CA GLU A 320 20.50 7.95 3.47
C GLU A 320 20.18 9.35 4.05
N GLU A 321 19.01 9.92 3.74
CA GLU A 321 18.56 11.14 4.43
C GLU A 321 17.11 11.11 4.96
N ILE A 322 16.49 9.94 5.19
CA ILE A 322 15.12 9.90 5.75
C ILE A 322 14.94 8.86 6.87
N LEU A 323 16.01 8.43 7.55
CA LEU A 323 15.88 7.56 8.74
C LEU A 323 16.72 7.97 9.95
N GLN A 324 17.34 9.16 9.96
CA GLN A 324 18.06 9.60 11.16
C GLN A 324 17.14 10.33 12.16
N PRO A 325 17.24 10.03 13.47
CA PRO A 325 16.61 10.85 14.50
C PRO A 325 17.18 12.28 14.45
N PRO A 326 16.45 13.30 14.93
CA PRO A 326 16.93 14.67 14.93
C PRO A 326 18.26 14.77 15.70
N ARG A 327 19.19 15.58 15.17
CA ARG A 327 20.49 15.83 15.83
C ARG A 327 20.23 16.42 17.22
N PRO A 328 20.98 15.99 18.26
CA PRO A 328 20.83 16.55 19.60
C PRO A 328 21.12 18.05 19.58
N ILE A 329 20.20 18.83 20.14
CA ILE A 329 20.37 20.27 20.37
C ILE A 329 21.44 20.43 21.46
N PRO A 330 22.47 21.29 21.30
CA PRO A 330 23.43 21.55 22.35
C PRO A 330 22.71 22.14 23.57
N VAL A 331 22.79 21.44 24.70
CA VAL A 331 22.36 21.98 25.99
C VAL A 331 23.41 23.00 26.44
N PRO A 332 23.03 24.22 26.87
CA PRO A 332 24.00 25.18 27.41
C PRO A 332 24.74 24.55 28.61
N PRO A 333 26.02 24.86 28.82
CA PRO A 333 26.77 24.31 29.93
C PRO A 333 26.10 24.69 31.26
N VAL A 334 25.85 23.67 32.09
CA VAL A 334 25.41 23.85 33.47
C VAL A 334 26.55 24.54 34.21
N ILE A 335 26.30 25.77 34.68
CA ILE A 335 27.21 26.47 35.57
C ILE A 335 27.20 25.72 36.91
N SER A 336 28.26 24.96 37.18
CA SER A 336 28.48 24.35 38.49
C SER A 336 28.73 25.46 39.53
N PRO A 337 28.09 25.40 40.71
CA PRO A 337 28.36 26.38 41.76
C PRO A 337 29.78 26.21 42.27
N SER A 338 30.49 27.34 42.38
CA SER A 338 31.82 27.48 42.95
C SER A 338 31.90 26.93 44.37
N VAL A 339 32.85 26.02 44.61
CA VAL A 339 33.17 25.47 45.94
C VAL A 339 33.90 26.53 46.78
N PRO A 340 33.58 26.73 48.07
CA PRO A 340 34.25 27.74 48.90
C PRO A 340 35.65 27.28 49.31
N ALA A 341 36.57 28.24 49.37
CA ALA A 341 37.92 28.06 49.89
C ALA A 341 37.87 27.68 51.39
N GLY A 342 38.37 26.49 51.70
CA GLY A 342 38.53 25.97 53.06
C GLY A 342 40.00 25.67 53.34
N PHE A 343 40.46 26.24 54.45
CA PHE A 343 41.82 26.28 54.99
C PHE A 343 42.54 24.92 55.17
N LEU A 344 43.86 24.96 54.93
CA LEU A 344 44.98 24.39 55.71
C LEU A 344 44.70 23.16 56.59
N THR A 345 45.44 22.06 56.37
CA THR A 345 46.59 21.69 57.23
C THR A 345 47.39 20.48 56.71
N ILE A 346 48.66 20.53 57.07
CA ILE A 346 49.81 19.64 56.88
C ILE A 346 49.58 18.20 57.40
N SER A 347 50.10 17.21 56.68
CA SER A 347 50.98 16.16 57.25
C SER A 347 51.64 15.33 56.14
N CYS A 348 52.98 15.45 56.03
CA CYS A 348 53.83 14.37 55.53
C CYS A 348 53.51 13.07 56.27
N VAL A 349 53.66 11.91 55.62
CA VAL A 349 54.48 10.78 56.11
C VAL A 349 54.40 9.54 55.19
N TRP A 350 55.54 9.25 54.54
CA TRP A 350 56.21 7.96 54.22
C TRP A 350 55.58 6.90 53.29
N GLN A 351 56.35 6.56 52.23
CA GLN A 351 56.65 5.18 51.87
C GLN A 351 58.12 4.92 52.27
N ASP A 352 58.34 3.82 52.99
CA ASP A 352 59.60 3.21 53.49
C ASP A 352 60.47 4.00 54.47
#